data_AF-A0A453RST6-F1
#
_entry.id   AF-A0A453RST6-F1
#
_cell.length_a   1.000
_cell.length_b   1.000
_cell.length_c   1.000
_cell.angle_alpha   90.00
_cell.angle_beta   90.00
_cell.angle_gamma   90.00
#
_symmetry.space_group_name_H-M   'P 1'
#
loop_
_entity.id
_entity.type
_entity.pdbx_description
1 polymer ?
#
loop_
_entity_poly.entity_id
_entity_poly.type
_entity_poly.pdbx_seq_one_letter_code
_entity_poly.pdbx_strand_id
1 'polypeptide(L)'
;GYMQVRPKAHMFWWLYRSPHRVDNGTAPWPTVLWLQGGPGASGVGYGNFMEIGPLDTDLKPRATTWLNKADLLFVDNPVGTGFSFVEGGNKSLMARTDGQAARDLTALLIKLYRHNKPLQGSPLYIVAESYGGKFAVTTALTALKAIRHGHLRAKLGGVALGDSWISPEDSVVLSLNDCPVLCLLN
;
A
#
# COMPACT_ATOMS: atom_id res chain seq x y z
N GLY A 1 12.16 -7.01 1.04
CA GLY A 1 13.25 -6.71 0.10
C GLY A 1 13.34 -5.22 -0.13
N TYR A 2 14.41 -4.73 -0.74
CA TYR A 2 14.60 -3.31 -1.05
C TYR A 2 14.47 -3.07 -2.56
N MET A 3 13.94 -1.91 -2.92
CA MET A 3 13.89 -1.45 -4.31
C MET A 3 14.29 0.01 -4.38
N GLN A 4 15.31 0.31 -5.18
CA GLN A 4 15.65 1.69 -5.49
C GLN A 4 14.55 2.31 -6.36
N VAL A 5 13.91 3.38 -5.91
CA VAL A 5 12.78 4.04 -6.62
C VAL A 5 13.16 5.38 -7.24
N ARG A 6 14.16 6.05 -6.65
CA ARG A 6 14.86 7.22 -7.18
C ARG A 6 16.37 7.08 -6.92
N PRO A 7 17.23 7.89 -7.56
CA PRO A 7 18.66 7.90 -7.23
C PRO A 7 18.87 7.99 -5.72
N LYS A 8 19.60 7.02 -5.15
CA LYS A 8 19.92 6.93 -3.71
C LYS A 8 18.72 6.84 -2.75
N ALA A 9 17.52 6.50 -3.23
CA ALA A 9 16.31 6.37 -2.43
C ALA A 9 15.69 4.98 -2.61
N HIS A 10 15.52 4.26 -1.50
CA HIS A 10 15.14 2.86 -1.47
C HIS A 10 13.89 2.64 -0.65
N MET A 11 12.94 1.89 -1.20
CA MET A 11 11.72 1.47 -0.49
C MET A 11 11.83 0.02 -0.06
N PHE A 12 11.46 -0.25 1.18
CA PHE A 12 11.32 -1.60 1.71
C PHE A 12 9.90 -2.13 1.48
N TRP A 13 9.82 -3.39 1.04
CA TRP A 13 8.56 -4.08 0.78
C TRP A 13 8.60 -5.53 1.28
N TRP A 14 7.44 -6.05 1.66
CA TRP A 14 7.26 -7.43 2.09
C TRP A 14 6.05 -8.03 1.38
N LEU A 15 6.24 -9.16 0.68
CA LEU A 15 5.18 -9.85 -0.03
C LEU A 15 4.94 -11.23 0.57
N TYR A 16 3.74 -11.48 1.06
CA TYR A 16 3.27 -12.81 1.42
C TYR A 16 2.46 -13.40 0.27
N ARG A 17 2.70 -14.68 -0.01
CA ARG A 17 1.87 -15.48 -0.90
C ARG A 17 0.94 -16.34 -0.08
N SER A 18 -0.34 -16.30 -0.43
CA SER A 18 -1.33 -17.10 0.25
C SER A 18 -1.06 -18.59 -0.01
N PRO A 19 -1.03 -19.44 1.03
CA PRO A 19 -1.03 -20.88 0.85
C PRO A 19 -2.37 -21.39 0.27
N HIS A 20 -3.41 -20.57 0.31
CA HIS A 20 -4.74 -20.87 -0.23
C HIS A 20 -4.94 -20.39 -1.66
N ARG A 21 -3.90 -19.85 -2.31
CA ARG A 21 -3.97 -19.36 -3.68
C ARG A 21 -4.44 -20.46 -4.63
N VAL A 22 -5.59 -20.26 -5.26
CA VAL A 22 -6.11 -21.13 -6.32
C VAL A 22 -5.94 -20.42 -7.66
N ASP A 23 -5.39 -21.12 -8.64
CA ASP A 23 -5.28 -20.65 -10.02
C ASP A 23 -6.21 -21.50 -10.90
N ASN A 24 -7.49 -21.12 -10.96
CA ASN A 24 -8.53 -21.86 -11.69
C ASN A 24 -8.99 -21.16 -12.98
N GLY A 25 -8.36 -20.03 -13.35
CA GLY A 25 -8.68 -19.26 -14.56
C GLY A 25 -10.02 -18.50 -14.55
N THR A 26 -10.93 -18.78 -13.61
CA THR A 26 -12.26 -18.15 -13.53
C THR A 26 -12.35 -17.04 -12.49
N ALA A 27 -11.59 -17.15 -11.39
CA ALA A 27 -11.50 -16.14 -10.34
C ALA A 27 -10.02 -15.90 -9.98
N PRO A 28 -9.36 -14.88 -10.57
CA PRO A 28 -7.94 -14.64 -10.33
C PRO A 28 -7.71 -14.20 -8.87
N TRP A 29 -6.76 -14.86 -8.21
CA TRP A 29 -6.41 -14.55 -6.82
C TRP A 29 -5.90 -13.12 -6.67
N PRO A 30 -6.44 -12.29 -5.77
CA PRO A 30 -6.08 -10.88 -5.67
C PRO A 30 -4.74 -10.66 -4.95
N THR A 31 -4.10 -9.53 -5.25
CA THR A 31 -3.00 -8.97 -4.44
C THR A 31 -3.48 -7.68 -3.80
N VAL A 32 -3.37 -7.60 -2.47
CA VAL A 32 -3.64 -6.39 -1.69
C VAL A 32 -2.33 -5.69 -1.40
N LEU A 33 -2.18 -4.46 -1.89
CA LEU A 33 -1.18 -3.52 -1.42
C LEU A 33 -1.75 -2.76 -0.22
N TRP A 34 -1.14 -2.90 0.95
CA TRP A 34 -1.53 -2.20 2.17
C TRP A 34 -0.67 -0.95 2.41
N LEU A 35 -1.30 0.19 2.67
CA LEU A 35 -0.62 1.47 2.96
C LEU A 35 -1.07 2.06 4.30
N GLN A 36 -0.14 2.17 5.23
CA GLN A 36 -0.38 2.86 6.51
C GLN A 36 -0.39 4.38 6.37
N GLY A 37 -1.02 5.05 7.33
CA GLY A 37 -0.99 6.49 7.51
C GLY A 37 0.19 7.04 8.32
N GLY A 38 -0.12 7.96 9.25
CA GLY A 38 0.85 8.80 9.97
C GLY A 38 0.73 10.27 9.58
N PRO A 39 1.37 10.76 8.49
CA PRO A 39 2.24 10.04 7.53
C PRO A 39 3.55 9.56 8.17
N GLY A 40 4.10 8.44 7.67
CA GLY A 40 5.38 7.88 8.12
C GLY A 40 5.28 6.74 9.14
N ALA A 41 4.07 6.22 9.37
CA ALA A 41 3.92 4.95 10.08
C ALA A 41 4.34 3.79 9.15
N SER A 42 5.05 2.80 9.69
CA SER A 42 5.53 1.66 8.91
C SER A 42 4.36 0.76 8.51
N GLY A 43 4.13 0.60 7.21
CA GLY A 43 3.15 -0.36 6.69
C GLY A 43 3.56 -1.80 6.92
N VAL A 44 4.86 -2.08 7.01
CA VAL A 44 5.35 -3.40 7.43
C VAL A 44 5.25 -3.58 8.95
N GLY A 45 5.41 -2.54 9.76
CA GLY A 45 5.26 -2.63 11.21
C GLY A 45 3.79 -2.81 11.62
N TYR A 46 2.94 -1.85 11.24
CA TYR A 46 1.54 -1.80 11.64
C TYR A 46 0.69 -2.80 10.84
N GLY A 47 0.51 -2.54 9.54
CA GLY A 47 -0.34 -3.36 8.67
C GLY A 47 -0.03 -4.85 8.73
N ASN A 48 1.25 -5.22 8.72
CA ASN A 48 1.64 -6.63 8.78
C ASN A 48 1.47 -7.23 10.18
N PHE A 49 2.18 -6.71 11.18
CA PHE A 49 2.30 -7.40 12.48
C PHE A 49 1.20 -7.04 13.47
N MET A 50 0.56 -5.88 13.33
CA MET A 50 -0.49 -5.46 14.27
C MET A 50 -1.90 -5.64 13.72
N GLU A 51 -2.06 -5.71 12.39
CA GLU A 51 -3.37 -5.70 11.75
C GLU A 51 -3.68 -6.99 10.96
N ILE A 52 -3.41 -6.99 9.65
CA ILE A 52 -3.97 -7.96 8.69
C ILE A 52 -2.99 -9.06 8.27
N GLY A 53 -1.70 -8.93 8.61
CA GLY A 53 -0.68 -9.90 8.26
C GLY A 53 -0.80 -11.22 9.03
N PRO A 54 0.01 -12.23 8.65
CA PRO A 54 -0.16 -13.60 9.12
C PRO A 54 0.37 -13.83 10.54
N LEU A 55 1.23 -12.96 11.05
CA LEU A 55 1.84 -13.07 12.37
C LEU A 55 1.54 -11.82 13.20
N ASP A 56 1.44 -11.97 14.51
CA ASP A 56 1.41 -10.83 15.44
C ASP A 56 2.84 -10.33 15.76
N THR A 57 2.95 -9.34 16.67
CA THR A 57 4.23 -8.77 17.10
C THR A 57 5.11 -9.74 17.88
N ASP A 58 4.53 -10.81 18.46
CA ASP A 58 5.24 -11.90 19.11
C ASP A 58 5.59 -13.04 18.15
N LEU A 59 5.35 -12.83 16.85
CA LEU A 59 5.52 -13.82 15.77
C LEU A 59 4.58 -15.03 15.89
N LYS A 60 3.46 -14.91 16.59
CA LYS A 60 2.44 -15.97 16.69
C LYS A 60 1.48 -15.89 15.49
N PRO A 61 1.00 -17.02 14.94
CA PRO A 61 0.05 -17.03 13.85
C PRO A 61 -1.27 -16.30 14.18
N ARG A 62 -1.75 -15.51 13.24
CA ARG A 62 -3.03 -14.77 13.33
C ARG A 62 -4.12 -15.50 12.54
N ALA A 63 -5.15 -15.97 13.23
CA ALA A 63 -6.28 -16.66 12.60
C ALA A 63 -7.10 -15.74 11.65
N THR A 64 -7.15 -14.44 11.94
CA THR A 64 -7.90 -13.42 11.19
C THR A 64 -7.13 -12.79 10.04
N THR A 65 -5.97 -13.33 9.67
CA THR A 65 -5.15 -12.75 8.58
C THR A 65 -5.91 -12.68 7.25
N TRP A 66 -5.69 -11.59 6.52
CA TRP A 66 -6.22 -11.43 5.17
C TRP A 66 -5.51 -12.32 4.14
N LEU A 67 -4.39 -12.93 4.53
CA LEU A 67 -3.67 -13.90 3.71
C LEU A 67 -4.54 -15.11 3.34
N ASN A 68 -5.64 -15.34 4.06
CA ASN A 68 -6.65 -16.36 3.73
C ASN A 68 -7.42 -16.07 2.43
N LYS A 69 -7.40 -14.83 1.93
CA LYS A 69 -8.21 -14.37 0.78
C LYS A 69 -7.41 -13.60 -0.29
N ALA A 70 -6.18 -13.19 -0.01
CA ALA A 70 -5.34 -12.44 -0.94
C ALA A 70 -3.86 -12.70 -0.70
N ASP A 71 -3.02 -12.43 -1.70
CA ASP A 71 -1.60 -12.16 -1.47
C ASP A 71 -1.47 -10.77 -0.83
N LEU A 72 -0.59 -10.61 0.16
CA LEU A 72 -0.45 -9.35 0.89
C LEU A 72 0.92 -8.71 0.60
N LEU A 73 0.89 -7.49 0.06
CA LEU A 73 2.06 -6.65 -0.20
C LEU A 73 2.05 -5.48 0.79
N PHE A 74 2.97 -5.50 1.74
CA PHE A 74 3.23 -4.40 2.66
C PHE A 74 4.39 -3.57 2.16
N VAL A 75 4.29 -2.25 2.28
CA VAL A 75 5.35 -1.33 1.87
C VAL A 75 5.52 -0.26 2.95
N ASP A 76 6.77 0.02 3.29
CA ASP A 76 7.10 1.17 4.12
C ASP A 76 7.10 2.43 3.25
N ASN A 77 5.95 3.11 3.20
CA ASN A 77 5.71 4.27 2.37
C ASN A 77 5.44 5.51 3.23
N PRO A 78 6.03 6.69 2.91
CA PRO A 78 6.95 6.97 1.80
C PRO A 78 8.43 6.69 2.11
N VAL A 79 9.34 6.95 1.15
CA VAL A 79 10.81 6.88 1.38
C VAL A 79 11.20 7.70 2.62
N GLY A 80 11.88 7.05 3.58
CA GLY A 80 12.19 7.59 4.90
C GLY A 80 11.36 6.98 6.04
N THR A 81 10.36 6.16 5.71
CA THR A 81 9.47 5.47 6.66
C THR A 81 10.00 4.08 6.99
N GLY A 82 9.91 3.65 8.25
CA GLY A 82 10.25 2.28 8.66
C GLY A 82 11.66 1.89 8.19
N PHE A 83 11.74 0.83 7.38
CA PHE A 83 13.00 0.39 6.78
C PHE A 83 13.34 1.10 5.45
N SER A 84 12.42 1.84 4.83
CA SER A 84 12.70 2.62 3.62
C SER A 84 13.65 3.79 3.91
N PHE A 85 14.74 3.91 3.15
CA PHE A 85 15.84 4.81 3.48
C PHE A 85 16.41 5.56 2.27
N VAL A 86 17.29 6.50 2.56
CA VAL A 86 18.11 7.23 1.58
C VAL A 86 19.58 7.03 1.89
N GLU A 87 20.42 6.87 0.87
CA GLU A 87 21.86 6.64 1.07
C GLU A 87 22.54 7.86 1.69
N GLY A 88 23.57 7.60 2.51
CA GLY A 88 24.33 8.64 3.20
C GLY A 88 23.51 9.46 4.22
N GLY A 89 22.31 9.01 4.58
CA GLY A 89 21.45 9.72 5.54
C GLY A 89 20.97 11.09 5.04
N ASN A 90 21.07 11.38 3.74
CA ASN A 90 20.73 12.68 3.18
C ASN A 90 19.20 12.87 3.14
N LYS A 91 18.64 13.41 4.23
CA LYS A 91 17.20 13.69 4.39
C LYS A 91 16.61 14.53 3.27
N SER A 92 17.41 15.30 2.53
CA SER A 92 16.92 16.08 1.40
C SER A 92 16.32 15.21 0.27
N LEU A 93 16.71 13.93 0.21
CA LEU A 93 16.24 12.92 -0.75
C LEU A 93 14.97 12.18 -0.33
N MET A 94 14.49 12.37 0.91
CA MET A 94 13.23 11.79 1.38
C MET A 94 12.05 12.33 0.57
N ALA A 95 10.91 11.63 0.62
CA ALA A 95 9.71 12.13 -0.03
C ALA A 95 9.20 13.39 0.69
N ARG A 96 8.87 14.43 -0.08
CA ARG A 96 8.39 15.73 0.45
C ARG A 96 6.94 16.04 0.11
N THR A 97 6.34 15.31 -0.82
CA THR A 97 4.97 15.52 -1.28
C THR A 97 4.30 14.19 -1.55
N ASP A 98 2.96 14.15 -1.42
CA ASP A 98 2.16 12.98 -1.75
C ASP A 98 2.38 12.55 -3.21
N GLY A 99 2.50 13.52 -4.13
CA GLY A 99 2.80 13.25 -5.53
C GLY A 99 4.16 12.57 -5.75
N GLN A 100 5.18 12.92 -4.96
CA GLN A 100 6.47 12.23 -5.01
C GLN A 100 6.38 10.82 -4.41
N ALA A 101 5.70 10.66 -3.27
CA ALA A 101 5.45 9.36 -2.67
C ALA A 101 4.73 8.41 -3.64
N ALA A 102 3.68 8.89 -4.32
CA ALA A 102 2.94 8.11 -5.31
C ALA A 102 3.81 7.67 -6.50
N ARG A 103 4.68 8.56 -7.02
CA ARG A 103 5.62 8.21 -8.10
C ARG A 103 6.65 7.17 -7.65
N ASP A 104 7.20 7.33 -6.44
CA ASP A 104 8.16 6.39 -5.85
C ASP A 104 7.53 5.00 -5.67
N LEU A 105 6.33 4.94 -5.09
CA LEU A 105 5.59 3.69 -4.92
C LEU A 105 5.18 3.05 -6.25
N THR A 106 4.78 3.85 -7.24
CA THR A 106 4.49 3.36 -8.60
C THR A 106 5.76 2.80 -9.27
N ALA A 107 6.92 3.42 -9.06
CA ALA A 107 8.20 2.90 -9.56
C ALA A 107 8.56 1.56 -8.91
N LEU A 108 8.27 1.39 -7.62
CA LEU A 108 8.38 0.10 -6.94
C LEU A 108 7.46 -0.94 -7.61
N LEU A 109 6.18 -0.62 -7.81
CA LEU A 109 5.23 -1.55 -8.44
C LEU A 109 5.66 -1.96 -9.85
N ILE A 110 6.11 -1.00 -10.68
CA ILE A 110 6.62 -1.28 -12.03
C ILE A 110 7.76 -2.31 -11.99
N LYS A 111 8.75 -2.09 -11.11
CA LYS A 111 9.91 -2.98 -11.01
C LYS A 111 9.52 -4.34 -10.42
N LEU A 112 8.69 -4.35 -9.37
CA LEU A 112 8.22 -5.57 -8.72
C LEU A 112 7.42 -6.46 -9.68
N TYR A 113 6.48 -5.88 -10.43
CA TYR A 113 5.63 -6.62 -11.37
C TYR A 113 6.42 -7.10 -12.60
N ARG A 114 7.45 -6.36 -13.04
CA ARG A 114 8.29 -6.77 -14.17
C ARG A 114 8.96 -8.13 -13.94
N HIS A 115 9.35 -8.42 -12.70
CA HIS A 115 10.05 -9.65 -12.33
C HIS A 115 9.15 -10.72 -11.71
N ASN A 116 7.83 -10.47 -11.60
CA ASN A 116 6.91 -11.38 -10.92
C ASN A 116 5.66 -11.68 -11.76
N LYS A 117 5.76 -12.70 -12.63
CA LYS A 117 4.66 -13.14 -13.52
C LYS A 117 3.34 -13.43 -12.77
N PRO A 118 3.33 -14.13 -11.62
CA PRO A 118 2.11 -14.31 -10.84
C PRO A 118 1.38 -13.01 -10.46
N LEU A 119 2.11 -11.93 -10.15
CA LEU A 119 1.47 -10.64 -9.85
C LEU A 119 0.78 -10.03 -11.08
N GLN A 120 1.32 -10.24 -12.28
CA GLN A 120 0.75 -9.67 -13.51
C GLN A 120 -0.63 -10.25 -13.85
N GLY A 121 -0.89 -11.51 -13.47
CA GLY A 121 -2.19 -12.15 -13.64
C GLY A 121 -3.19 -11.84 -12.52
N SER A 122 -2.71 -11.30 -11.39
CA SER A 122 -3.51 -11.07 -10.18
C SER A 122 -4.06 -9.64 -10.16
N PRO A 123 -5.35 -9.42 -9.88
CA PRO A 123 -5.89 -8.07 -9.72
C PRO A 123 -5.25 -7.40 -8.49
N LEU A 124 -4.77 -6.17 -8.67
CA LEU A 124 -4.17 -5.34 -7.63
C LEU A 124 -5.26 -4.49 -6.97
N TYR A 125 -5.43 -4.65 -5.66
CA TYR A 125 -6.23 -3.77 -4.82
C TYR A 125 -5.30 -2.92 -3.97
N ILE A 126 -5.51 -1.60 -3.96
CA ILE A 126 -4.76 -0.67 -3.11
C ILE A 126 -5.64 -0.33 -1.92
N VAL A 127 -5.25 -0.79 -0.74
CA VAL A 127 -5.99 -0.64 0.50
C VAL A 127 -5.17 0.17 1.47
N ALA A 128 -5.81 1.06 2.22
CA ALA A 128 -5.10 1.94 3.13
C ALA A 128 -5.93 2.35 4.33
N GLU A 129 -5.24 2.85 5.37
CA GLU A 129 -5.87 3.53 6.51
C GLU A 129 -5.34 4.95 6.70
N SER A 130 -6.11 5.79 7.42
CA SER A 130 -5.63 7.10 7.92
C SER A 130 -5.06 7.97 6.79
N TYR A 131 -3.88 8.60 6.98
CA TYR A 131 -3.21 9.36 5.90
C TYR A 131 -2.84 8.49 4.70
N GLY A 132 -2.75 7.17 4.89
CA GLY A 132 -2.53 6.18 3.84
C GLY A 132 -3.57 6.28 2.74
N GLY A 133 -4.78 6.74 3.05
CA GLY A 133 -5.82 6.98 2.05
C GLY A 133 -5.41 8.00 0.98
N LYS A 134 -4.70 9.09 1.35
CA LYS A 134 -4.13 10.04 0.39
C LYS A 134 -3.07 9.38 -0.50
N PHE A 135 -2.22 8.53 0.09
CA PHE A 135 -1.25 7.75 -0.68
C PHE A 135 -1.92 6.75 -1.61
N ALA A 136 -3.00 6.09 -1.19
CA ALA A 136 -3.74 5.13 -1.99
C ALA A 136 -4.34 5.76 -3.23
N VAL A 137 -5.08 6.87 -3.09
CA VAL A 137 -5.72 7.53 -4.24
C VAL A 137 -4.70 8.14 -5.20
N THR A 138 -3.65 8.78 -4.68
CA THR A 138 -2.59 9.37 -5.52
C THR A 138 -1.79 8.30 -6.25
N THR A 139 -1.49 7.18 -5.58
CA THR A 139 -0.79 6.02 -6.19
C THR A 139 -1.67 5.31 -7.19
N ALA A 140 -2.96 5.13 -6.93
CA ALA A 140 -3.90 4.54 -7.88
C ALA A 140 -3.94 5.34 -9.18
N LEU A 141 -3.95 6.68 -9.09
CA LEU A 141 -3.92 7.56 -10.26
C LEU A 141 -2.62 7.40 -11.07
N THR A 142 -1.46 7.38 -10.42
CA THR A 142 -0.17 7.22 -11.11
C THR A 142 0.02 5.80 -11.66
N ALA A 143 -0.44 4.78 -10.94
CA ALA A 143 -0.44 3.39 -11.39
C ALA A 143 -1.35 3.20 -12.61
N LEU A 144 -2.56 3.77 -12.61
CA LEU A 144 -3.48 3.71 -13.75
C LEU A 144 -2.86 4.34 -15.02
N LYS A 145 -2.18 5.48 -14.88
CA LYS A 145 -1.41 6.09 -15.99
C LYS A 145 -0.31 5.16 -16.48
N ALA A 146 0.46 4.55 -15.56
CA ALA A 146 1.52 3.61 -15.90
C ALA A 146 1.00 2.33 -16.58
N ILE A 147 -0.19 1.83 -16.18
CA ILE A 147 -0.86 0.69 -16.82
C ILE A 147 -1.28 1.06 -18.24
N ARG A 148 -1.92 2.21 -18.44
CA ARG A 148 -2.35 2.70 -19.77
C ARG A 148 -1.19 2.89 -20.73
N HIS A 149 -0.03 3.31 -20.24
CA HIS A 149 1.19 3.47 -21.04
C HIS A 149 2.00 2.17 -21.20
N GLY A 150 1.52 1.04 -20.65
CA GLY A 150 2.21 -0.26 -20.74
C GLY A 150 3.46 -0.39 -19.87
N HIS A 151 3.74 0.59 -18.99
CA HIS A 151 4.89 0.57 -18.09
C HIS A 151 4.68 -0.36 -16.88
N LEU A 152 3.44 -0.44 -16.38
CA LEU A 152 3.04 -1.33 -15.29
C LEU A 152 2.12 -2.43 -15.83
N ARG A 153 2.61 -3.69 -15.81
CA ARG A 153 1.83 -4.86 -16.23
C ARG A 153 0.95 -5.37 -15.08
N ALA A 154 -0.04 -4.58 -14.68
CA ALA A 154 -0.99 -4.92 -13.62
C ALA A 154 -2.44 -4.68 -14.09
N LYS A 155 -3.38 -5.36 -13.44
CA LYS A 155 -4.81 -5.04 -13.54
C LYS A 155 -5.24 -4.39 -12.23
N LEU A 156 -5.67 -3.12 -12.27
CA LEU A 156 -6.17 -2.45 -11.07
C LEU A 156 -7.59 -2.95 -10.79
N GLY A 157 -7.78 -3.64 -9.66
CA GLY A 157 -9.06 -4.19 -9.21
C GLY A 157 -9.89 -3.21 -8.39
N GLY A 158 -9.25 -2.29 -7.67
CA GLY A 158 -9.95 -1.27 -6.88
C GLY A 158 -9.06 -0.55 -5.88
N VAL A 159 -9.66 0.42 -5.20
CA VAL A 159 -9.07 1.17 -4.08
C VAL A 159 -10.05 1.11 -2.91
N ALA A 160 -9.58 0.79 -1.71
CA ALA A 160 -10.38 0.78 -0.49
C ALA A 160 -9.70 1.61 0.60
N LEU A 161 -10.48 2.39 1.33
CA LEU A 161 -10.01 3.41 2.27
C LEU A 161 -10.68 3.18 3.63
N GLY A 162 -9.95 2.65 4.61
CA GLY A 162 -10.39 2.57 6.01
C GLY A 162 -10.05 3.85 6.74
N ASP A 163 -10.98 4.42 7.51
CA ASP A 163 -10.77 5.56 8.42
C ASP A 163 -9.82 6.66 7.87
N SER A 164 -9.97 6.99 6.59
CA SER A 164 -8.94 7.71 5.84
C SER A 164 -9.12 9.22 5.93
N TRP A 165 -8.03 9.94 6.17
CA TRP A 165 -8.03 11.40 6.20
C TRP A 165 -7.84 11.97 4.79
N ILE A 166 -8.93 12.03 4.01
CA ILE A 166 -8.91 12.44 2.59
C ILE A 166 -9.16 13.95 2.43
N SER A 167 -10.27 14.45 2.95
CA SER A 167 -10.66 15.87 2.90
C SER A 167 -10.52 16.49 4.28
N PRO A 168 -9.49 17.32 4.52
CA PRO A 168 -9.29 17.96 5.82
C PRO A 168 -10.47 18.84 6.24
N GLU A 169 -11.06 19.59 5.31
CA GLU A 169 -12.19 20.48 5.57
C GLU A 169 -13.40 19.69 6.07
N ASP A 170 -13.81 18.66 5.31
CA ASP A 170 -14.95 17.82 5.72
C ASP A 170 -14.66 17.08 7.04
N SER A 171 -13.44 16.59 7.23
CA SER A 171 -13.05 15.84 8.43
C SER A 171 -13.09 16.70 9.70
N VAL A 172 -12.75 18.00 9.59
CA VAL A 172 -12.75 18.93 10.73
C VAL A 172 -14.14 19.50 10.97
N VAL A 173 -14.91 19.78 9.92
CA VAL A 173 -16.29 20.28 10.07
C VAL A 173 -17.19 19.22 10.69
N LEU A 174 -17.01 17.94 10.35
CA LEU A 174 -17.73 16.81 10.96
C LEU A 174 -17.35 16.58 12.43
N SER A 175 -16.14 16.94 12.86
CA SER A 175 -15.72 16.76 14.26
C SER A 175 -16.11 17.91 15.19
N LEU A 176 -16.40 19.10 14.64
CA LEU A 176 -16.79 20.28 15.41
C LEU A 176 -18.29 20.42 15.60
N ASN A 177 -19.09 19.81 14.73
CA ASN A 177 -20.54 19.78 14.86
C ASN A 177 -20.94 18.38 15.32
N ASP A 178 -21.26 18.20 16.61
CA ASP A 178 -21.87 16.99 17.16
C ASP A 178 -23.16 16.64 16.38
N CYS A 179 -23.03 15.99 15.24
CA CYS A 179 -24.12 15.65 14.35
C CYS A 179 -24.05 14.15 14.01
N PRO A 180 -25.06 13.36 14.39
CA PRO A 180 -25.05 11.91 14.23
C PRO A 180 -25.47 11.55 12.80
N VAL A 181 -24.57 11.63 11.82
CA VAL A 181 -24.81 11.04 10.49
C VAL A 181 -23.55 10.39 9.94
N LEU A 182 -23.46 9.09 10.20
CA LEU A 182 -22.93 8.02 9.35
C LEU A 182 -22.39 8.47 7.97
N CYS A 183 -21.06 8.43 7.78
CA CYS A 183 -20.44 8.20 6.47
C CYS A 183 -18.92 7.96 6.61
N LEU A 184 -18.53 6.69 6.61
CA LEU A 184 -17.41 6.11 5.83
C LEU A 184 -17.21 4.65 6.30
N LEU A 185 -17.87 3.72 5.58
CA LEU A 185 -17.57 2.28 5.47
C LEU A 185 -17.47 1.46 6.78
N ASN A 186 -18.61 0.89 7.19
CA ASN A 186 -18.66 -0.49 7.72
C ASN A 186 -18.75 -1.48 6.54
#